data_AF-A0A7W6EN84-F1
#
_entry.id   AF-A0A7W6EN84-F1
#
_cell.length_a   1.000
_cell.length_b   1.000
_cell.length_c   1.000
_cell.angle_alpha   90.00
_cell.angle_beta   90.00
_cell.angle_gamma   90.00
#
_symmetry.space_group_name_H-M   'P 1'
#
loop_
_entity.id
_entity.type
_entity.pdbx_description
1 polymer ?
#
loop_
_entity_poly.entity_id
_entity_poly.type
_entity_poly.pdbx_seq_one_letter_code
_entity_poly.pdbx_strand_id
1 'polypeptide(L)'
;MSNRVKIQNAFPEAWKAMYGVETTLANTNIPLTTKELMKVRASQLNQCAFCIDMHATSALKNGETAKRLLLLDAWKETDLFSEEEKAALAVVEDITLIHQGGLSEATYQNAQKYYDEKSIAQLIMVAVVINSWNRIAISTQLPVAK
;
A
#
# COMPACT_ATOMS: atom_id res chain seq x y z
N MET A 1 -3.57 26.53 -3.42
CA MET A 1 -4.32 25.34 -2.94
C MET A 1 -5.04 24.74 -4.14
N SER A 2 -5.08 23.42 -4.27
CA SER A 2 -5.81 22.76 -5.38
C SER A 2 -7.29 23.18 -5.35
N ASN A 3 -7.83 23.58 -6.51
CA ASN A 3 -9.25 23.87 -6.70
C ASN A 3 -10.06 22.62 -7.12
N ARG A 4 -9.47 21.42 -7.04
CA ARG A 4 -10.17 20.18 -7.38
C ARG A 4 -11.15 19.76 -6.28
N VAL A 5 -12.07 18.88 -6.65
CA VAL A 5 -13.12 18.36 -5.77
C VAL A 5 -12.55 17.76 -4.48
N LYS A 6 -13.20 18.05 -3.36
CA LYS A 6 -12.98 17.37 -2.08
C LYS A 6 -14.02 16.25 -1.95
N ILE A 7 -13.64 15.01 -2.26
CA ILE A 7 -14.56 13.87 -2.31
C ILE A 7 -15.30 13.68 -0.97
N GLN A 8 -14.62 13.88 0.17
CA GLN A 8 -15.24 13.80 1.49
C GLN A 8 -16.39 14.78 1.71
N ASN A 9 -16.41 15.91 0.98
CA ASN A 9 -17.49 16.90 1.07
C ASN A 9 -18.55 16.67 -0.01
N ALA A 10 -18.11 16.35 -1.23
CA ALA A 10 -19.01 16.21 -2.39
C ALA A 10 -19.72 14.86 -2.45
N PHE A 11 -19.10 13.80 -1.91
CA PHE A 11 -19.65 12.44 -1.88
C PHE A 11 -19.23 11.70 -0.58
N PRO A 12 -19.73 12.13 0.58
CA PRO A 12 -19.30 11.61 1.89
C PRO A 12 -19.58 10.11 2.09
N GLU A 13 -20.59 9.55 1.44
CA GLU A 13 -20.98 8.14 1.56
C GLU A 13 -19.89 7.23 0.97
N ALA A 14 -19.39 7.56 -0.22
CA ALA A 14 -18.29 6.82 -0.85
C ALA A 14 -16.99 6.97 -0.05
N TRP A 15 -16.71 8.17 0.46
CA TRP A 15 -15.56 8.41 1.33
C TRP A 15 -15.62 7.57 2.62
N LYS A 16 -16.78 7.52 3.26
CA LYS A 16 -17.01 6.70 4.46
C LYS A 16 -16.86 5.20 4.17
N ALA A 17 -17.36 4.73 3.03
CA ALA A 17 -17.20 3.33 2.62
C ALA A 17 -15.72 2.96 2.45
N MET A 18 -14.94 3.81 1.79
CA MET A 18 -13.48 3.64 1.64
C MET A 18 -12.76 3.54 3.00
N TYR A 19 -13.09 4.43 3.94
CA TYR A 19 -12.56 4.37 5.31
C TYR A 19 -13.02 3.13 6.09
N GLY A 20 -14.21 2.60 5.79
CA GLY A 20 -14.69 1.36 6.37
C GLY A 20 -13.76 0.19 6.06
N VAL A 21 -13.33 0.06 4.80
CA VAL A 21 -12.38 -0.99 4.38
C VAL A 21 -11.02 -0.80 5.08
N GLU A 22 -10.52 0.44 5.16
CA GLU A 22 -9.28 0.76 5.87
C GLU A 22 -9.35 0.32 7.35
N THR A 23 -10.49 0.53 8.00
CA THR A 23 -10.72 0.14 9.40
C THR A 23 -10.73 -1.38 9.56
N THR A 24 -11.29 -2.11 8.59
CA THR A 24 -11.19 -3.59 8.57
C THR A 24 -9.73 -4.02 8.46
N LEU A 25 -8.95 -3.38 7.57
CA LEU A 25 -7.54 -3.68 7.36
C LEU A 25 -6.65 -3.30 8.56
N ALA A 26 -7.05 -2.33 9.38
CA ALA A 26 -6.34 -2.01 10.62
C ALA A 26 -6.33 -3.20 11.61
N ASN A 27 -7.40 -4.00 11.63
CA ASN A 27 -7.64 -5.09 12.58
C ASN A 27 -7.22 -6.48 12.06
N THR A 28 -6.30 -6.53 11.10
CA THR A 28 -5.76 -7.78 10.53
C THR A 28 -4.58 -8.32 11.32
N ASN A 29 -4.25 -9.59 11.10
CA ASN A 29 -3.02 -10.22 11.61
C ASN A 29 -1.75 -9.84 10.82
N ILE A 30 -1.87 -9.24 9.63
CA ILE A 30 -0.70 -8.68 8.92
C ILE A 30 -0.04 -7.58 9.78
N PRO A 31 1.28 -7.66 10.03
CA PRO A 31 2.01 -6.64 10.79
C PRO A 31 1.79 -5.24 10.21
N LEU A 32 1.69 -4.25 11.10
CA LEU A 32 1.47 -2.86 10.69
C LEU A 32 2.59 -2.36 9.78
N THR A 33 3.84 -2.65 10.10
CA THR A 33 5.01 -2.28 9.30
C THR A 33 4.94 -2.89 7.90
N THR A 34 4.59 -4.18 7.76
CA THR A 34 4.39 -4.82 6.45
C THR A 34 3.30 -4.12 5.63
N LYS A 35 2.16 -3.79 6.25
CA LYS A 35 1.09 -3.02 5.57
C LYS A 35 1.59 -1.65 5.11
N GLU A 36 2.35 -0.93 5.93
CA GLU A 36 2.90 0.37 5.54
C GLU A 36 3.93 0.26 4.41
N LEU A 37 4.82 -0.74 4.44
CA LEU A 37 5.76 -1.00 3.33
C LEU A 37 5.03 -1.25 2.01
N MET A 38 3.98 -2.09 2.03
CA MET A 38 3.15 -2.32 0.85
C MET A 38 2.53 -1.01 0.34
N LYS A 39 2.00 -0.19 1.26
CA LYS A 39 1.35 1.07 0.92
C LYS A 39 2.31 2.10 0.35
N VAL A 40 3.50 2.23 0.94
CA VAL A 40 4.57 3.09 0.39
C VAL A 40 4.97 2.59 -0.99
N ARG A 41 5.19 1.28 -1.17
CA ARG A 41 5.65 0.73 -2.45
C ARG A 41 4.64 0.91 -3.58
N ALA A 42 3.36 0.62 -3.34
CA ALA A 42 2.30 0.89 -4.31
C ALA A 42 2.22 2.39 -4.66
N SER A 43 2.39 3.25 -3.66
CA SER A 43 2.37 4.70 -3.84
C SER A 43 3.57 5.23 -4.63
N GLN A 44 4.76 4.62 -4.49
CA GLN A 44 5.93 4.91 -5.33
C GLN A 44 5.66 4.55 -6.79
N LEU A 45 5.13 3.34 -7.05
CA LEU A 45 4.78 2.91 -8.40
C LEU A 45 3.72 3.80 -9.05
N ASN A 46 2.70 4.21 -8.29
CA ASN A 46 1.64 5.10 -8.75
C ASN A 46 2.03 6.60 -8.71
N GLN A 47 3.23 6.95 -8.21
CA GLN A 47 3.69 8.34 -8.06
C GLN A 47 2.76 9.24 -7.19
N CYS A 48 2.14 8.69 -6.14
CA CYS A 48 1.32 9.47 -5.20
C CYS A 48 2.18 10.09 -4.08
N ALA A 49 2.70 11.30 -4.27
CA ALA A 49 3.54 11.98 -3.27
C ALA A 49 2.88 12.13 -1.88
N PHE A 50 1.58 12.49 -1.84
CA PHE A 50 0.82 12.57 -0.59
C PHE A 50 0.80 11.23 0.16
N CYS A 51 0.57 10.14 -0.57
CA CYS A 51 0.46 8.81 0.01
C CYS A 51 1.83 8.30 0.47
N ILE A 52 2.90 8.58 -0.28
CA ILE A 52 4.28 8.26 0.11
C ILE A 52 4.61 8.94 1.44
N ASP A 53 4.39 10.25 1.54
CA ASP A 53 4.68 11.03 2.76
C ASP A 53 3.91 10.48 3.98
N MET A 54 2.60 10.30 3.83
CA MET A 54 1.72 9.82 4.90
C MET A 54 2.13 8.43 5.40
N HIS A 55 2.37 7.48 4.48
CA HIS A 55 2.68 6.09 4.84
C HIS A 55 4.13 5.92 5.31
N ALA A 56 5.08 6.65 4.74
CA ALA A 56 6.46 6.64 5.23
C ALA A 56 6.55 7.23 6.65
N THR A 57 5.84 8.33 6.92
CA THR A 57 5.75 8.92 8.26
C THR A 57 5.11 7.96 9.26
N SER A 58 4.01 7.30 8.87
CA SER A 58 3.36 6.25 9.68
C SER A 58 4.32 5.09 9.96
N ALA A 59 5.02 4.59 8.95
CA ALA A 59 5.98 3.50 9.10
C ALA A 59 7.09 3.85 10.10
N LEU A 60 7.73 5.02 9.94
CA LEU A 60 8.79 5.50 10.85
C LEU A 60 8.29 5.61 12.29
N LYS A 61 7.08 6.13 12.49
CA LYS A 61 6.46 6.23 13.82
C LYS A 61 6.25 4.86 14.48
N ASN A 62 6.09 3.81 13.69
CA ASN A 62 5.79 2.46 14.15
C ASN A 62 7.01 1.51 14.09
N GLY A 63 8.23 2.06 14.09
CA GLY A 63 9.47 1.29 14.24
C GLY A 63 10.14 0.85 12.94
N GLU A 64 9.65 1.28 11.79
CA GLU A 64 10.37 1.11 10.52
C GLU A 64 11.59 2.04 10.45
N THR A 65 12.57 1.71 9.61
CA THR A 65 13.81 2.49 9.49
C THR A 65 13.84 3.32 8.21
N ALA A 66 14.48 4.50 8.28
CA ALA A 66 14.72 5.33 7.10
C ALA A 66 15.52 4.58 6.02
N LYS A 67 16.50 3.75 6.42
CA LYS A 67 17.31 2.94 5.49
C LYS A 67 16.44 1.98 4.67
N ARG A 68 15.52 1.25 5.32
CA ARG A 68 14.62 0.32 4.63
C ARG A 68 13.64 1.05 3.72
N LEU A 69 13.08 2.19 4.15
CA LEU A 69 12.20 3.00 3.30
C LEU A 69 12.91 3.57 2.06
N LEU A 70 14.16 4.02 2.21
CA LEU A 70 14.97 4.53 1.09
C LEU A 70 15.33 3.44 0.07
N LEU A 71 15.48 2.20 0.51
CA LEU A 71 15.82 1.05 -0.34
C LEU A 71 14.58 0.24 -0.78
N LEU A 72 13.39 0.71 -0.42
CA LEU A 72 12.15 -0.02 -0.67
C LEU A 72 11.84 -0.17 -2.17
N ASP A 73 12.28 0.75 -3.03
CA ASP A 73 12.11 0.63 -4.47
C ASP A 73 13.07 -0.37 -5.14
N ALA A 74 14.12 -0.76 -4.42
CA ALA A 74 15.12 -1.76 -4.80
C ALA A 74 15.10 -3.00 -3.88
N TRP A 75 13.96 -3.28 -3.24
CA TRP A 75 13.83 -4.30 -2.18
C TRP A 75 14.32 -5.70 -2.57
N LYS A 76 14.26 -6.07 -3.85
CA LYS A 76 14.70 -7.38 -4.39
C LYS A 76 16.21 -7.59 -4.29
N GLU A 77 16.99 -6.51 -4.27
CA GLU A 77 18.46 -6.53 -4.30
C GLU A 77 19.10 -6.48 -2.91
N THR A 78 18.33 -6.71 -1.84
CA THR A 78 18.81 -6.60 -0.46
C THR A 78 18.22 -7.68 0.44
N ASP A 79 18.97 -8.04 1.49
CA ASP A 79 18.49 -8.92 2.57
C ASP A 79 17.93 -8.13 3.76
N LEU A 80 17.61 -6.84 3.56
CA LEU A 80 17.04 -6.01 4.61
C LEU A 80 15.59 -6.40 4.92
N PHE A 81 14.89 -7.02 3.97
CA PHE A 81 13.50 -7.47 4.07
C PHE A 81 13.43 -8.98 4.25
N SER A 82 12.54 -9.45 5.13
CA SER A 82 12.34 -10.90 5.30
C SER A 82 11.67 -11.51 4.06
N GLU A 83 11.79 -12.82 3.89
CA GLU A 83 11.13 -13.50 2.76
C GLU A 83 9.60 -13.37 2.80
N GLU A 84 9.02 -13.31 4.00
CA GLU A 84 7.60 -13.00 4.22
C GLU A 84 7.26 -11.58 3.71
N GLU A 85 8.06 -10.56 4.08
CA GLU A 85 7.87 -9.19 3.59
C GLU A 85 8.05 -9.09 2.06
N LYS A 86 9.07 -9.76 1.51
CA LYS A 86 9.31 -9.84 0.07
C LYS A 86 8.12 -10.45 -0.67
N ALA A 87 7.46 -11.46 -0.11
CA ALA A 87 6.25 -12.03 -0.67
C ALA A 87 5.08 -11.02 -0.69
N ALA A 88 4.87 -10.28 0.41
CA ALA A 88 3.86 -9.21 0.44
C ALA A 88 4.17 -8.06 -0.54
N LEU A 89 5.44 -7.69 -0.68
CA LEU A 89 5.89 -6.68 -1.64
C LEU A 89 5.69 -7.14 -3.09
N ALA A 90 5.97 -8.41 -3.42
CA ALA A 90 5.69 -8.95 -4.75
C ALA A 90 4.18 -8.89 -5.07
N VAL A 91 3.32 -9.29 -4.12
CA VAL A 91 1.86 -9.22 -4.27
C VAL A 91 1.41 -7.78 -4.54
N VAL A 92 1.92 -6.79 -3.81
CA VAL A 92 1.50 -5.40 -4.02
C VAL A 92 2.02 -4.83 -5.34
N GLU A 93 3.24 -5.17 -5.77
CA GLU A 93 3.78 -4.73 -7.06
C GLU A 93 2.92 -5.26 -8.22
N ASP A 94 2.67 -6.57 -8.24
CA ASP A 94 1.90 -7.23 -9.29
C ASP A 94 0.47 -6.65 -9.40
N ILE A 95 -0.22 -6.49 -8.27
CA ILE A 95 -1.59 -5.91 -8.26
C ILE A 95 -1.58 -4.44 -8.68
N THR A 96 -0.56 -3.67 -8.29
CA THR A 96 -0.42 -2.27 -8.70
C THR A 96 -0.18 -2.16 -10.20
N LEU A 97 0.66 -3.03 -10.76
CA LEU A 97 0.98 -3.13 -12.17
C LEU A 97 0.00 -4.05 -12.90
N ILE A 98 -1.31 -3.92 -12.63
CA ILE A 98 -2.36 -4.77 -13.23
C ILE A 98 -2.35 -4.78 -14.76
N HIS A 99 -1.88 -3.70 -15.39
CA HIS A 99 -1.72 -3.59 -16.84
C HIS A 99 -0.60 -4.48 -17.41
N GLN A 100 0.27 -5.03 -16.55
CA GLN A 100 1.38 -5.94 -16.87
C GLN A 100 1.07 -7.40 -16.50
N GLY A 101 -0.21 -7.74 -16.27
CA GLY A 101 -0.66 -9.10 -15.99
C GLY A 101 -1.25 -9.31 -14.60
N GLY A 102 -1.07 -8.36 -13.68
CA GLY A 102 -1.62 -8.48 -12.33
C GLY A 102 -0.92 -9.55 -11.49
N LEU A 103 -1.58 -9.99 -10.42
CA LEU A 103 -1.07 -11.02 -9.51
C LEU A 103 -0.81 -12.33 -10.25
N SER A 104 0.47 -12.63 -10.50
CA SER A 104 0.87 -13.84 -11.22
C SER A 104 0.71 -15.10 -10.36
N GLU A 105 0.55 -16.25 -11.00
CA GLU A 105 0.48 -17.55 -10.31
C GLU A 105 1.75 -17.81 -9.47
N ALA A 106 2.93 -17.45 -10.00
CA ALA A 106 4.19 -17.61 -9.29
C ALA A 106 4.26 -16.75 -8.02
N THR A 107 3.83 -15.49 -8.10
CA THR A 107 3.75 -14.59 -6.93
C THR A 107 2.75 -15.11 -5.91
N TYR A 108 1.58 -15.57 -6.36
CA TYR A 108 0.54 -16.13 -5.49
C TYR A 108 1.03 -17.38 -4.75
N GLN A 109 1.60 -18.34 -5.46
CA GLN A 109 2.18 -19.56 -4.87
C GLN A 109 3.33 -19.25 -3.91
N ASN A 110 4.13 -18.22 -4.19
CA ASN A 110 5.17 -17.81 -3.27
C ASN A 110 4.59 -17.23 -1.97
N ALA A 111 3.52 -16.42 -2.05
CA ALA A 111 2.84 -15.88 -0.88
C ALA A 111 2.22 -16.99 0.00
N GLN A 112 1.70 -18.07 -0.59
CA GLN A 112 1.16 -19.22 0.14
C GLN A 112 2.16 -19.94 1.05
N LYS A 113 3.46 -19.74 0.86
CA LYS A 113 4.49 -20.29 1.76
C LYS A 113 4.53 -19.60 3.12
N TYR A 114 4.04 -18.36 3.21
CA TYR A 114 4.15 -17.51 4.40
C TYR A 114 2.79 -17.09 4.97
N TYR A 115 1.77 -17.03 4.11
CA TYR A 115 0.46 -16.50 4.45
C TYR A 115 -0.65 -17.54 4.20
N ASP A 116 -1.56 -17.67 5.15
CA ASP A 116 -2.79 -18.45 4.95
C ASP A 116 -3.75 -17.73 3.98
N GLU A 117 -4.80 -18.44 3.54
CA GLU A 117 -5.78 -17.91 2.57
C GLU A 117 -6.36 -16.56 3.03
N LYS A 118 -6.69 -16.45 4.32
CA LYS A 118 -7.24 -15.23 4.90
C LYS A 118 -6.25 -14.07 4.86
N SER A 119 -4.97 -14.34 5.16
CA SER A 119 -3.89 -13.35 5.13
C SER A 119 -3.60 -12.91 3.70
N ILE A 120 -3.60 -13.83 2.72
CA ILE A 120 -3.46 -13.48 1.30
C ILE A 120 -4.61 -12.58 0.84
N ALA A 121 -5.85 -12.90 1.22
CA ALA A 121 -6.99 -12.04 0.93
C ALA A 121 -6.82 -10.63 1.53
N GLN A 122 -6.27 -10.53 2.74
CA GLN A 122 -5.94 -9.24 3.36
C GLN A 122 -4.84 -8.49 2.60
N LEU A 123 -3.77 -9.17 2.15
CA LEU A 123 -2.70 -8.55 1.34
C LEU A 123 -3.26 -7.98 0.04
N ILE A 124 -4.11 -8.74 -0.65
CA ILE A 124 -4.80 -8.29 -1.87
C ILE A 124 -5.64 -7.04 -1.56
N MET A 125 -6.40 -7.05 -0.47
CA MET A 125 -7.22 -5.90 -0.09
C MET A 125 -6.38 -4.68 0.33
N VAL A 126 -5.23 -4.86 0.99
CA VAL A 126 -4.27 -3.77 1.24
C VAL A 126 -3.83 -3.15 -0.08
N ALA A 127 -3.44 -3.97 -1.06
CA ALA A 127 -3.01 -3.52 -2.38
C ALA A 127 -4.12 -2.76 -3.13
N VAL A 128 -5.36 -3.27 -3.11
CA VAL A 128 -6.52 -2.62 -3.75
C VAL A 128 -6.86 -1.29 -3.10
N VAL A 129 -6.89 -1.23 -1.77
CA VAL A 129 -7.25 -0.01 -1.02
C VAL A 129 -6.22 1.08 -1.23
N ILE A 130 -4.92 0.78 -1.17
CA ILE A 130 -3.90 1.80 -1.43
C ILE A 130 -3.92 2.29 -2.88
N ASN A 131 -4.13 1.39 -3.85
CA ASN A 131 -4.28 1.77 -5.25
C ASN A 131 -5.49 2.72 -5.46
N SER A 132 -6.56 2.52 -4.69
CA SER A 132 -7.74 3.38 -4.70
C SER A 132 -7.42 4.76 -4.08
N TRP A 133 -6.73 4.79 -2.94
CA TRP A 133 -6.28 6.03 -2.32
C TRP A 133 -5.31 6.82 -3.20
N ASN A 134 -4.37 6.16 -3.88
CA ASN A 134 -3.47 6.80 -4.82
C ASN A 134 -4.25 7.50 -5.95
N ARG A 135 -5.24 6.81 -6.53
CA ARG A 135 -6.11 7.36 -7.58
C ARG A 135 -6.90 8.57 -7.09
N ILE A 136 -7.45 8.50 -5.88
CA ILE A 136 -8.17 9.62 -5.25
C ILE A 136 -7.24 10.81 -5.03
N ALA A 137 -6.10 10.59 -4.37
CA ALA A 137 -5.16 11.65 -4.00
C ALA A 137 -4.59 12.37 -5.23
N ILE A 138 -4.20 11.62 -6.27
CA ILE A 138 -3.69 12.17 -7.54
C ILE A 138 -4.81 12.93 -8.27
N SER A 139 -6.00 12.34 -8.39
CA SER A 139 -7.13 12.97 -9.08
C SER A 139 -7.58 14.26 -8.42
N THR A 140 -7.43 14.38 -7.10
CA THR A 140 -7.82 15.56 -6.32
C THR A 140 -6.65 16.52 -6.02
N GLN A 141 -5.42 16.17 -6.41
CA GLN A 141 -4.20 16.92 -6.13
C GLN A 141 -4.04 17.24 -4.64
N LEU A 142 -4.15 16.21 -3.78
CA LEU A 142 -3.87 16.38 -2.35
C LEU A 142 -2.41 16.84 -2.15
N PRO A 143 -2.17 17.92 -1.39
CA PRO A 143 -0.83 18.46 -1.19
C PRO A 143 -0.07 17.67 -0.11
N VAL A 144 1.23 17.52 -0.28
CA VAL A 144 2.15 17.09 0.79
C VAL A 144 2.26 18.22 1.83
N ALA A 145 2.24 17.87 3.10
CA ALA A 145 2.46 18.85 4.18
C ALA A 145 3.89 19.42 4.09
N LYS A 146 4.06 20.72 4.37
CA LYS A 146 5.36 21.39 4.36
C LYS A 146 5.91 21.52 5.76
#